data_AF-A0A820F9D8-F1
#
_entry.id   AF-A0A820F9D8-F1
#
_cell.length_a   1.000
_cell.length_b   1.000
_cell.length_c   1.000
_cell.angle_alpha   90.00
_cell.angle_beta   90.00
_cell.angle_gamma   90.00
#
_symmetry.space_group_name_H-M   'P 1'
#
loop_
_entity.id
_entity.type
_entity.pdbx_description
1 polymer ?
#
loop_
_entity_poly.entity_id
_entity_poly.type
_entity_poly.pdbx_seq_one_letter_code
_entity_poly.pdbx_strand_id
1 'polypeptide(L)'
;MLWNINDITEDLEDFSLDPLCNTQLNLIDNSDLLIYPENVSEMDYNFFNSDSNTISATNEHITFNKIAEFYTRFLLELREYHLLPQKIVQSISFYISMLLDMAVKLIKRKTSTSAFISTNDLDIAFVHINSIINSISKSEYQFLKQCTKHFNYEAPTKIILNTDDQQAYYIPLKQSLKSMLENEQLLKSIIDNINALSNCAANDQDLIVSNRQGRSIISNISRQANKNVLLLKLYTDGLSITNPLGAERDSHKLTCFYYLLDDMPDIVRSKVNSIGLFCMCYTKHLNDQNNVKILMDVLVNDLNTLQNEGITIACPSSRIYFVFSTICADNLAAHEVGGFQKTFSSGSFCRHCYITYEHRLIPLTDLSFLPRTKLKHDIVLSQIINNNNDQTIQGIKCNSWFQNLIGFHPTESLPPDLMHNVAEGLCPLIISVLLKEAVQQNILTYAEIEQRTSNFNFGFNDLSNKPPPVKKKAFI
;
A
#
# COMPACT_ATOMS: atom_id res chain seq x y z
N MET A 1 -37.21 -16.85 -2.44
CA MET A 1 -37.46 -18.24 -2.85
C MET A 1 -36.30 -19.06 -2.31
N LEU A 2 -36.57 -19.76 -1.21
CA LEU A 2 -35.65 -20.55 -0.37
C LEU A 2 -35.32 -21.87 -1.04
N TRP A 3 -34.08 -22.37 -0.92
CA TRP A 3 -33.82 -23.81 -0.77
C TRP A 3 -32.73 -24.02 0.29
N ASN A 4 -33.11 -24.77 1.32
CA ASN A 4 -32.35 -25.25 2.46
C ASN A 4 -32.25 -26.77 2.26
N ILE A 5 -31.08 -27.38 2.41
CA ILE A 5 -30.93 -28.84 2.37
C ILE A 5 -30.07 -29.24 3.57
N ASN A 6 -30.75 -29.79 4.58
CA ASN A 6 -30.24 -30.81 5.47
C ASN A 6 -31.27 -31.94 5.44
N ASP A 7 -30.75 -33.17 5.32
CA ASP A 7 -31.21 -34.42 5.94
C ASP A 7 -30.98 -35.58 4.98
N ILE A 8 -30.15 -36.53 5.41
CA ILE A 8 -30.42 -37.98 5.45
C ILE A 8 -29.18 -38.65 6.09
N THR A 9 -29.39 -39.23 7.26
CA THR A 9 -28.56 -40.26 7.91
C THR A 9 -29.46 -41.43 8.30
N GLU A 10 -28.84 -42.59 8.58
CA GLU A 10 -29.37 -43.86 9.14
C GLU A 10 -29.94 -44.85 8.09
N ASP A 11 -29.60 -46.16 8.06
CA ASP A 11 -29.02 -47.08 9.06
C ASP A 11 -28.41 -48.37 8.42
N LEU A 12 -27.42 -48.95 9.15
CA LEU A 12 -27.13 -50.37 9.53
C LEU A 12 -27.64 -51.53 8.62
N GLU A 13 -27.01 -52.69 8.39
CA GLU A 13 -26.15 -53.56 9.21
C GLU A 13 -25.67 -54.80 8.37
N ASP A 14 -24.57 -55.44 8.79
CA ASP A 14 -24.33 -56.89 8.87
C ASP A 14 -23.43 -57.73 7.89
N PHE A 15 -22.65 -58.63 8.54
CA PHE A 15 -21.95 -59.88 8.13
C PHE A 15 -20.51 -59.98 7.52
N SER A 16 -19.57 -60.31 8.44
CA SER A 16 -18.64 -61.48 8.48
C SER A 16 -17.29 -61.57 7.72
N LEU A 17 -16.34 -62.26 8.38
CA LEU A 17 -14.91 -62.46 8.09
C LEU A 17 -14.58 -63.81 7.39
N ASP A 18 -13.53 -63.75 6.54
CA ASP A 18 -12.51 -64.76 6.11
C ASP A 18 -12.85 -65.93 5.14
N PRO A 19 -11.86 -66.61 4.48
CA PRO A 19 -10.67 -66.15 3.72
C PRO A 19 -10.45 -66.91 2.36
N LEU A 20 -9.37 -66.56 1.62
CA LEU A 20 -8.64 -67.34 0.57
C LEU A 20 -9.05 -67.31 -0.94
N CYS A 21 -8.12 -66.72 -1.72
CA CYS A 21 -7.45 -67.25 -2.93
C CYS A 21 -8.03 -67.03 -4.36
N ASN A 22 -7.20 -66.31 -5.15
CA ASN A 22 -6.96 -66.40 -6.61
C ASN A 22 -8.11 -66.16 -7.60
N THR A 23 -8.10 -65.01 -8.29
CA THR A 23 -7.76 -64.94 -9.74
C THR A 23 -7.70 -63.49 -10.25
N GLN A 24 -6.71 -63.26 -11.14
CA GLN A 24 -6.38 -62.07 -11.92
C GLN A 24 -7.48 -61.00 -12.12
N LEU A 25 -7.19 -59.76 -11.71
CA LEU A 25 -7.95 -58.57 -12.10
C LEU A 25 -6.98 -57.48 -12.60
N ASN A 26 -7.24 -57.03 -13.82
CA ASN A 26 -6.58 -55.93 -14.51
C ASN A 26 -6.67 -54.65 -13.68
N LEU A 27 -5.52 -54.13 -13.26
CA LEU A 27 -5.39 -52.80 -12.67
C LEU A 27 -5.41 -51.77 -13.81
N ILE A 28 -6.50 -50.99 -13.86
CA ILE A 28 -6.53 -49.70 -14.53
C ILE A 28 -6.00 -48.69 -13.51
N ASP A 29 -4.84 -48.13 -13.83
CA ASP A 29 -4.20 -47.01 -13.15
C ASP A 29 -5.12 -45.78 -13.14
N ASN A 30 -5.45 -45.29 -11.95
CA ASN A 30 -5.85 -43.90 -11.71
C ASN A 30 -4.98 -43.38 -10.56
N SER A 31 -3.70 -43.19 -10.85
CA SER A 31 -2.86 -42.27 -10.12
C SER A 31 -3.01 -40.90 -10.78
N ASP A 32 -3.56 -39.94 -10.03
CA ASP A 32 -3.53 -38.53 -10.40
C ASP A 32 -2.05 -38.09 -10.48
N LEU A 33 -1.52 -38.17 -11.70
CA LEU A 33 -0.24 -37.63 -12.11
C LEU A 33 -0.25 -36.12 -11.84
N LEU A 34 0.47 -35.72 -10.78
CA LEU A 34 1.06 -34.39 -10.67
C LEU A 34 1.96 -34.20 -11.90
N ILE A 35 1.42 -33.56 -12.94
CA ILE A 35 2.16 -33.14 -14.12
C ILE A 35 3.12 -32.02 -13.66
N TYR A 36 4.33 -32.40 -13.27
CA TYR A 36 5.47 -31.49 -13.28
C TYR A 36 5.74 -31.12 -14.74
N PRO A 37 5.81 -29.84 -15.11
CA PRO A 37 6.21 -29.48 -16.46
C PRO A 37 7.67 -29.94 -16.67
N GLU A 38 7.88 -30.90 -17.59
CA GLU A 38 9.18 -31.44 -18.02
C GLU A 38 10.08 -30.41 -18.74
N ASN A 39 9.80 -29.11 -18.62
CA ASN A 39 10.67 -28.04 -19.07
C ASN A 39 10.81 -27.00 -17.95
N VAL A 40 11.42 -27.42 -16.83
CA VAL A 40 12.12 -26.45 -15.97
C VAL A 40 13.34 -26.03 -16.78
N SER A 41 13.21 -24.93 -17.52
CA SER A 41 14.37 -24.19 -18.02
C SER A 41 15.36 -24.07 -16.87
N GLU A 42 16.63 -24.39 -17.11
CA GLU A 42 17.72 -24.13 -16.16
C GLU A 42 17.44 -22.81 -15.43
N MET A 43 17.47 -22.84 -14.09
CA MET A 43 17.30 -21.67 -13.25
C MET A 43 18.15 -20.55 -13.86
N ASP A 44 17.53 -19.50 -14.38
CA ASP A 44 18.23 -18.44 -15.11
C ASP A 44 19.07 -17.65 -14.10
N TYR A 45 20.29 -18.15 -13.84
CA TYR A 45 21.26 -17.55 -12.93
C TYR A 45 21.61 -16.10 -13.32
N ASN A 46 21.24 -15.67 -14.53
CA ASN A 46 21.44 -14.30 -14.99
C ASN A 46 20.50 -13.28 -14.32
N PHE A 47 19.39 -13.70 -13.70
CA PHE A 47 18.54 -12.78 -12.94
C PHE A 47 19.20 -12.32 -11.63
N PHE A 48 20.16 -13.10 -11.10
CA PHE A 48 21.00 -12.72 -9.95
C PHE A 48 22.20 -11.83 -10.32
N ASN A 49 22.34 -11.44 -11.59
CA ASN A 49 23.39 -10.51 -12.06
C ASN A 49 22.96 -9.03 -12.02
N SER A 50 22.09 -8.63 -11.09
CA SER A 50 22.04 -7.22 -10.68
C SER A 50 23.20 -6.99 -9.71
N ASP A 51 24.27 -6.39 -10.23
CA ASP A 51 25.53 -6.16 -9.54
C ASP A 51 26.17 -7.45 -9.02
N SER A 52 26.55 -8.33 -9.94
CA SER A 52 27.93 -8.80 -9.84
C SER A 52 28.84 -7.57 -10.02
N ASN A 53 28.91 -6.73 -8.98
CA ASN A 53 30.22 -6.55 -8.40
C ASN A 53 30.72 -7.99 -8.18
N THR A 54 31.38 -8.56 -9.22
CA THR A 54 32.70 -9.11 -9.01
C THR A 54 33.23 -8.25 -7.89
N ILE A 55 33.47 -8.86 -6.73
CA ILE A 55 34.35 -8.29 -5.75
C ILE A 55 35.63 -8.08 -6.56
N SER A 56 35.70 -6.96 -7.28
CA SER A 56 36.93 -6.40 -7.75
C SER A 56 37.71 -6.41 -6.48
N ALA A 57 38.86 -7.07 -6.49
CA ALA A 57 39.77 -7.06 -5.38
C ALA A 57 40.32 -5.63 -5.18
N THR A 58 39.44 -4.65 -4.95
CA THR A 58 39.68 -3.57 -4.05
C THR A 58 39.84 -4.24 -2.70
N ASN A 59 40.98 -4.02 -2.04
CA ASN A 59 41.29 -4.49 -0.70
C ASN A 59 40.33 -3.84 0.34
N GLU A 60 39.02 -3.91 0.15
CA GLU A 60 38.08 -3.59 1.22
C GLU A 60 38.14 -4.70 2.26
N HIS A 61 38.75 -4.40 3.42
CA HIS A 61 38.69 -5.26 4.58
C HIS A 61 37.21 -5.57 4.92
N ILE A 62 36.78 -6.80 4.66
CA ILE A 62 35.48 -7.31 5.09
C ILE A 62 35.52 -7.46 6.61
N THR A 63 34.60 -6.79 7.31
CA THR A 63 34.48 -6.85 8.77
C THR A 63 33.28 -7.69 9.17
N PHE A 64 33.29 -8.22 10.40
CA PHE A 64 32.11 -8.89 10.97
C PHE A 64 30.87 -7.99 11.02
N ASN A 65 31.07 -6.66 11.09
CA ASN A 65 29.96 -5.71 11.02
C ASN A 65 29.31 -5.69 9.62
N LYS A 66 30.11 -5.74 8.55
CA LYS A 66 29.58 -5.87 7.17
C LYS A 66 28.84 -7.20 6.96
N ILE A 67 29.31 -8.29 7.58
CA ILE A 67 28.62 -9.59 7.54
C ILE A 67 27.27 -9.52 8.26
N ALA A 68 27.23 -8.89 9.45
CA ALA A 68 25.99 -8.70 10.20
C ALA A 68 24.98 -7.85 9.41
N GLU A 69 25.44 -6.78 8.77
CA GLU A 69 24.63 -5.94 7.89
C GLU A 69 24.06 -6.74 6.72
N PHE A 70 24.92 -7.47 5.99
CA PHE A 70 24.50 -8.29 4.86
C PHE A 70 23.46 -9.35 5.27
N TYR A 71 23.72 -10.08 6.35
CA TYR A 71 22.79 -11.10 6.83
C TYR A 71 21.47 -10.51 7.30
N THR A 72 21.49 -9.32 7.91
CA THR A 72 20.25 -8.60 8.27
C THR A 72 19.45 -8.21 7.03
N ARG A 73 20.12 -7.71 5.97
CA ARG A 73 19.46 -7.42 4.69
C ARG A 73 18.87 -8.67 4.05
N PHE A 74 19.62 -9.77 4.04
CA PHE A 74 19.14 -11.06 3.55
C PHE A 74 17.84 -11.49 4.25
N LEU A 75 17.79 -11.42 5.58
CA LEU A 75 16.55 -11.74 6.32
C LEU A 75 15.42 -10.76 6.02
N LEU A 76 15.73 -9.48 5.84
CA LEU A 76 14.74 -8.46 5.50
C LEU A 76 14.13 -8.73 4.12
N GLU A 77 14.94 -9.08 3.12
CA GLU A 77 14.46 -9.44 1.77
C GLU A 77 13.58 -10.69 1.78
N LEU A 78 13.99 -11.74 2.52
CA LEU A 78 13.16 -12.95 2.66
C LEU A 78 11.78 -12.64 3.26
N ARG A 79 11.72 -11.72 4.24
CA ARG A 79 10.48 -11.38 4.95
C ARG A 79 9.61 -10.41 4.17
N GLU A 80 10.18 -9.31 3.68
CA GLU A 80 9.42 -8.16 3.21
C GLU A 80 9.27 -8.15 1.68
N TYR A 81 10.22 -8.74 0.96
CA TYR A 81 10.16 -8.83 -0.51
C TYR A 81 9.58 -10.18 -0.97
N HIS A 82 10.08 -11.27 -0.38
CA HIS A 82 9.60 -12.61 -0.70
C HIS A 82 8.41 -13.08 0.16
N LEU A 83 7.99 -12.28 1.15
CA LEU A 83 6.84 -12.54 2.01
C LEU A 83 6.88 -13.93 2.67
N LEU A 84 8.07 -14.44 2.98
CA LEU A 84 8.22 -15.76 3.55
C LEU A 84 7.74 -15.76 5.01
N PRO A 85 6.95 -16.77 5.43
CA PRO A 85 6.53 -16.89 6.82
C PRO A 85 7.72 -16.97 7.77
N GLN A 86 7.60 -16.37 8.95
CA GLN A 86 8.68 -16.32 9.95
C GLN A 86 9.28 -17.71 10.27
N LYS A 87 8.46 -18.76 10.30
CA LYS A 87 8.93 -20.14 10.50
C LYS A 87 9.84 -20.64 9.38
N ILE A 88 9.59 -20.24 8.14
CA ILE A 88 10.42 -20.58 6.98
C ILE A 88 11.74 -19.83 7.06
N VAL A 89 11.69 -18.52 7.34
CA VAL A 89 12.90 -17.70 7.52
C VAL A 89 13.79 -18.26 8.63
N GLN A 90 13.21 -18.62 9.78
CA GLN A 90 13.95 -19.27 10.88
C GLN A 90 14.57 -20.61 10.48
N SER A 91 13.87 -21.40 9.66
CA SER A 91 14.37 -22.68 9.15
C SER A 91 15.55 -22.47 8.19
N ILE A 92 15.46 -21.48 7.29
CA ILE A 92 16.56 -21.08 6.40
C ILE A 92 17.78 -20.68 7.23
N SER A 93 17.61 -19.79 8.21
CA SER A 93 18.68 -19.39 9.13
C SER A 93 19.34 -20.58 9.82
N PHE A 94 18.53 -21.52 10.32
CA PHE A 94 19.01 -22.73 11.00
C PHE A 94 19.86 -23.61 10.09
N TYR A 95 19.41 -23.86 8.85
CA TYR A 95 20.18 -24.68 7.90
C TYR A 95 21.47 -24.00 7.44
N ILE A 96 21.49 -22.67 7.30
CA ILE A 96 22.72 -21.92 7.04
C ILE A 96 23.71 -22.11 8.21
N SER A 97 23.26 -21.94 9.45
CA SER A 97 24.09 -22.18 10.64
C SER A 97 24.65 -23.59 10.69
N MET A 98 23.83 -24.60 10.41
CA MET A 98 24.25 -26.00 10.36
C MET A 98 25.30 -26.26 9.28
N LEU A 99 25.11 -25.70 8.08
CA LEU A 99 26.06 -25.84 6.98
C LEU A 99 27.44 -25.26 7.36
N LEU A 100 27.45 -24.09 8.01
CA LEU A 100 28.69 -23.48 8.51
C LEU A 100 29.36 -24.35 9.58
N ASP A 101 28.61 -24.92 10.52
CA ASP A 101 29.16 -25.84 11.52
C ASP A 101 29.74 -27.12 10.89
N MET A 102 29.11 -27.65 9.83
CA MET A 102 29.65 -28.77 9.07
C MET A 102 30.93 -28.39 8.33
N ALA A 103 30.99 -27.20 7.73
CA ALA A 103 32.19 -26.69 7.07
C ALA A 103 33.36 -26.55 8.06
N VAL A 104 33.13 -25.99 9.25
CA VAL A 104 34.15 -25.90 10.32
C VAL A 104 34.66 -27.28 10.72
N LYS A 105 33.77 -28.26 10.92
CA LYS A 105 34.17 -29.63 11.26
C LYS A 105 35.02 -30.26 10.15
N LEU A 106 34.70 -30.02 8.88
CA LEU A 106 35.47 -30.51 7.74
C LEU A 106 36.86 -29.87 7.66
N ILE A 107 36.96 -28.56 7.86
CA ILE A 107 38.23 -27.83 7.88
C ILE A 107 39.12 -28.39 8.99
N LYS A 108 38.62 -28.48 10.22
CA LYS A 108 39.34 -29.05 11.37
C LYS A 108 39.85 -30.46 11.11
N ARG A 109 39.03 -31.32 10.47
CA ARG A 109 39.43 -32.70 10.14
C ARG A 109 40.58 -32.74 9.13
N LYS A 110 40.54 -31.89 8.08
CA LYS A 110 41.57 -31.84 7.04
C LYS A 110 42.87 -31.19 7.52
N THR A 111 42.81 -30.27 8.47
CA THR A 111 43.99 -29.56 8.97
C THR A 111 44.73 -30.35 10.05
N SER A 112 43.98 -31.13 10.86
CA SER A 112 44.56 -32.09 11.83
C SER A 112 45.42 -33.17 11.16
N THR A 113 45.31 -33.36 9.85
CA THR A 113 46.08 -34.34 9.07
C THR A 113 47.27 -33.73 8.32
N SER A 114 47.43 -32.40 8.31
CA SER A 114 48.55 -31.70 7.64
C SER A 114 49.34 -30.83 8.63
N ALA A 115 50.60 -31.17 8.90
CA ALA A 115 51.42 -30.54 9.94
C ALA A 115 51.84 -29.06 9.70
N PHE A 116 51.43 -28.44 8.58
CA PHE A 116 52.00 -27.17 8.11
C PHE A 116 51.02 -25.98 8.01
N ILE A 117 49.75 -26.12 8.37
CA ILE A 117 48.76 -25.02 8.20
C ILE A 117 48.10 -24.68 9.54
N SER A 118 48.38 -23.48 10.07
CA SER A 118 47.64 -22.88 11.18
C SER A 118 46.29 -22.37 10.67
N THR A 119 45.19 -23.07 10.95
CA THR A 119 43.83 -22.66 10.55
C THR A 119 43.01 -22.04 11.68
N ASN A 120 43.66 -21.68 12.78
CA ASN A 120 42.98 -21.15 13.96
C ASN A 120 42.16 -19.89 13.62
N ASP A 121 42.70 -19.02 12.76
CA ASP A 121 42.04 -17.77 12.35
C ASP A 121 40.79 -18.01 11.49
N LEU A 122 40.80 -19.04 10.62
CA LEU A 122 39.64 -19.43 9.82
C LEU A 122 38.54 -20.04 10.69
N ASP A 123 38.91 -20.95 11.61
CA ASP A 123 37.96 -21.54 12.54
C ASP A 123 37.29 -20.47 13.42
N ILE A 124 38.08 -19.51 13.94
CA ILE A 124 37.56 -18.37 14.70
C ILE A 124 36.60 -17.54 13.85
N ALA A 125 36.95 -17.26 12.59
CA ALA A 125 36.11 -16.47 11.69
C ALA A 125 34.75 -17.15 11.44
N PHE A 126 34.73 -18.44 11.12
CA PHE A 126 33.48 -19.17 10.90
C PHE A 126 32.62 -19.27 12.17
N VAL A 127 33.22 -19.51 13.33
CA VAL A 127 32.50 -19.53 14.61
C VAL A 127 31.86 -18.17 14.89
N HIS A 128 32.59 -17.08 14.63
CA HIS A 128 32.05 -15.72 14.76
C HIS A 128 30.90 -15.46 13.79
N ILE A 129 31.02 -15.86 12.52
CA ILE A 129 29.94 -15.73 11.52
C ILE A 129 28.69 -16.50 11.98
N ASN A 130 28.85 -17.75 12.42
CA ASN A 130 27.73 -18.55 12.90
C ASN A 130 27.09 -17.92 14.15
N SER A 131 27.90 -17.37 15.05
CA SER A 131 27.40 -16.62 16.22
C SER A 131 26.60 -15.38 15.82
N ILE A 132 27.02 -14.65 14.78
CA ILE A 132 26.27 -13.50 14.24
C ILE A 132 24.92 -13.98 13.72
N ILE A 133 24.90 -14.97 12.82
CA ILE A 133 23.67 -15.52 12.22
C ILE A 133 22.67 -15.94 13.29
N ASN A 134 23.11 -16.76 14.24
CA ASN A 134 22.27 -17.25 15.33
C ASN A 134 21.78 -16.11 16.23
N SER A 135 22.61 -15.11 16.52
CA SER A 135 22.19 -13.95 17.33
C SER A 135 21.13 -13.12 16.64
N ILE A 136 21.27 -12.86 15.34
CA ILE A 136 20.34 -12.03 14.58
C ILE A 136 19.00 -12.76 14.40
N SER A 137 19.05 -14.06 14.11
CA SER A 137 17.84 -14.88 13.88
C SER A 137 17.14 -15.34 15.16
N LYS A 138 17.70 -15.05 16.34
CA LYS A 138 17.21 -15.58 17.64
C LYS A 138 15.78 -15.13 17.97
N SER A 139 15.46 -13.86 17.71
CA SER A 139 14.16 -13.28 18.03
C SER A 139 13.89 -12.04 17.21
N GLU A 140 12.61 -11.65 17.13
CA GLU A 140 12.20 -10.42 16.45
C GLU A 140 12.93 -9.19 17.01
N TYR A 141 13.10 -9.14 18.32
CA TYR A 141 13.85 -8.06 18.97
C TYR A 141 15.29 -7.95 18.49
N GLN A 142 16.02 -9.08 18.36
CA GLN A 142 17.41 -9.04 17.91
C GLN A 142 17.51 -8.65 16.43
N PHE A 143 16.61 -9.16 15.59
CA PHE A 143 16.52 -8.79 14.20
C PHE A 143 16.27 -7.28 14.04
N LEU A 144 15.22 -6.76 14.68
CA LEU A 144 14.88 -5.32 14.61
C LEU A 144 15.99 -4.44 15.17
N LYS A 145 16.71 -4.88 16.21
CA LYS A 145 17.89 -4.17 16.74
C LYS A 145 18.98 -4.02 15.68
N GLN A 146 19.20 -5.03 14.84
CA GLN A 146 20.13 -4.92 13.72
C GLN A 146 19.58 -4.02 12.61
N CYS A 147 18.27 -4.09 12.33
CA CYS A 147 17.63 -3.17 11.38
C CYS A 147 17.80 -1.70 11.82
N THR A 148 17.63 -1.39 13.11
CA THR A 148 17.85 -0.03 13.63
C THR A 148 19.32 0.38 13.49
N LYS A 149 20.24 -0.55 13.77
CA LYS A 149 21.68 -0.30 13.69
C LYS A 149 22.18 -0.07 12.26
N HIS A 150 21.65 -0.82 11.30
CA HIS A 150 22.20 -0.88 9.94
C HIS A 150 21.36 -0.16 8.88
N PHE A 151 20.05 -0.01 9.10
CA PHE A 151 19.11 0.49 8.09
C PHE A 151 18.22 1.63 8.62
N ASN A 152 18.61 2.30 9.70
CA ASN A 152 17.86 3.41 10.30
C ASN A 152 16.39 3.08 10.61
N TYR A 153 16.08 1.80 10.87
CA TYR A 153 14.73 1.36 11.19
C TYR A 153 14.24 1.99 12.50
N GLU A 154 13.05 2.58 12.44
CA GLU A 154 12.32 3.11 13.58
C GLU A 154 10.97 2.38 13.70
N ALA A 155 10.68 1.87 14.88
CA ALA A 155 9.47 1.10 15.11
C ALA A 155 8.23 2.01 15.13
N PRO A 156 7.04 1.48 14.76
CA PRO A 156 5.79 2.22 14.92
C PRO A 156 5.54 2.61 16.38
N THR A 157 5.07 3.83 16.59
CA THR A 157 4.66 4.36 17.89
C THR A 157 3.19 4.07 18.12
N LYS A 158 2.87 3.48 19.27
CA LYS A 158 1.50 3.26 19.71
C LYS A 158 0.91 4.57 20.25
N ILE A 159 -0.25 4.96 19.74
CA ILE A 159 -1.07 6.07 20.24
C ILE A 159 -2.22 5.46 21.02
N ILE A 160 -2.32 5.83 22.30
CA ILE A 160 -3.49 5.52 23.13
C ILE A 160 -4.56 6.56 22.82
N LEU A 161 -5.77 6.11 22.47
CA LEU A 161 -6.90 6.97 22.17
C LEU A 161 -7.67 7.28 23.48
N ASN A 162 -9.00 7.26 23.48
CA ASN A 162 -9.80 7.60 24.66
C ASN A 162 -9.70 6.54 25.79
N THR A 163 -9.49 5.26 25.46
CA THR A 163 -9.25 4.21 26.46
C THR A 163 -8.01 3.37 26.11
N ASP A 164 -7.43 2.69 27.09
CA ASP A 164 -6.22 1.88 26.90
C ASP A 164 -6.39 0.75 25.85
N ASP A 165 -7.61 0.27 25.67
CA ASP A 165 -7.97 -0.76 24.68
C ASP A 165 -8.15 -0.18 23.26
N GLN A 166 -8.27 1.13 23.13
CA GLN A 166 -8.43 1.82 21.85
C GLN A 166 -7.09 2.40 21.41
N GLN A 167 -6.56 1.83 20.33
CA GLN A 167 -5.17 2.06 19.94
C GLN A 167 -5.08 2.40 18.45
N ALA A 168 -4.16 3.30 18.14
CA ALA A 168 -3.69 3.55 16.79
C ALA A 168 -2.18 3.32 16.74
N TYR A 169 -1.66 3.03 15.55
CA TYR A 169 -0.23 2.83 15.32
C TYR A 169 0.22 3.85 14.29
N TYR A 170 1.14 4.72 14.72
CA TYR A 170 1.76 5.75 13.90
C TYR A 170 3.16 5.31 13.49
N ILE A 171 3.49 5.44 12.21
CA ILE A 171 4.83 5.16 11.71
C ILE A 171 5.54 6.51 11.56
N PRO A 172 6.73 6.70 12.18
CA PRO A 172 7.46 7.98 12.18
C PRO A 172 7.74 8.56 10.79
N LEU A 173 6.83 9.40 10.30
CA LEU A 173 6.82 9.92 8.94
C LEU A 173 8.10 10.69 8.61
N LYS A 174 8.58 11.54 9.54
CA LYS A 174 9.86 12.24 9.42
C LYS A 174 11.02 11.28 9.16
N GLN A 175 11.11 10.18 9.89
CA GLN A 175 12.23 9.24 9.75
C GLN A 175 12.10 8.41 8.47
N SER A 176 10.89 8.02 8.10
CA SER A 176 10.61 7.32 6.84
C SER A 176 10.97 8.18 5.63
N LEU A 177 10.56 9.46 5.62
CA LEU A 177 10.93 10.42 4.57
C LEU A 177 12.44 10.67 4.53
N LYS A 178 13.08 10.84 5.69
CA LYS A 178 14.53 11.02 5.78
C LYS A 178 15.27 9.83 5.16
N SER A 179 14.94 8.62 5.58
CA SER A 179 15.58 7.38 5.10
C SER A 179 15.38 7.19 3.59
N MET A 180 14.21 7.54 3.07
CA MET A 180 13.93 7.50 1.63
C MET A 180 14.78 8.53 0.85
N LEU A 181 14.90 9.76 1.34
CA LEU A 181 15.63 10.83 0.66
C LEU A 181 17.15 10.79 0.87
N GLU A 182 17.66 9.98 1.80
CA GLU A 182 19.08 9.65 1.90
C GLU A 182 19.58 8.83 0.70
N ASN A 183 18.67 8.24 -0.10
CA ASN A 183 19.01 7.70 -1.41
C ASN A 183 19.26 8.85 -2.41
N GLU A 184 20.53 9.15 -2.67
CA GLU A 184 20.96 10.22 -3.56
C GLU A 184 20.41 10.10 -4.98
N GLN A 185 20.30 8.88 -5.52
CA GLN A 185 19.78 8.65 -6.87
C GLN A 185 18.29 8.99 -6.94
N LEU A 186 17.52 8.58 -5.93
CA LEU A 186 16.10 8.91 -5.83
C LEU A 186 15.93 10.43 -5.69
N LEU A 187 16.64 11.07 -4.76
CA LEU A 187 16.55 12.51 -4.55
C LEU A 187 16.91 13.29 -5.83
N LYS A 188 17.97 12.88 -6.53
CA LYS A 188 18.35 13.46 -7.82
C LYS A 188 17.22 13.30 -8.85
N SER A 189 16.64 12.11 -8.97
CA SER A 189 15.54 11.86 -9.92
C SER A 189 14.30 12.72 -9.62
N ILE A 190 14.01 12.98 -8.34
CA ILE A 190 12.92 13.89 -7.92
C ILE A 190 13.23 15.32 -8.36
N ILE A 191 14.45 15.81 -8.10
CA ILE A 191 14.87 17.17 -8.48
C ILE A 191 14.83 17.35 -10.01
N ASP A 192 15.35 16.38 -10.76
CA ASP A 192 15.34 16.40 -12.23
C ASP A 192 13.91 16.42 -12.77
N ASN A 193 13.00 15.64 -12.18
CA ASN A 193 11.58 15.64 -12.53
C ASN A 193 10.90 16.99 -12.26
N ILE A 194 11.16 17.61 -11.10
CA ILE A 194 10.63 18.94 -10.77
C ILE A 194 11.09 19.98 -11.80
N ASN A 195 12.37 19.95 -12.17
CA ASN A 195 12.93 20.88 -13.16
C ASN A 195 12.32 20.66 -14.55
N ALA A 196 12.17 19.41 -14.98
CA ALA A 196 11.55 19.07 -16.26
C ALA A 196 10.10 19.56 -16.32
N LEU A 197 9.28 19.26 -15.30
CA LEU A 197 7.89 19.69 -15.23
C LEU A 197 7.75 21.22 -15.17
N SER A 198 8.65 21.90 -14.46
CA SER A 198 8.66 23.37 -14.38
C SER A 198 8.99 24.00 -15.73
N ASN A 199 9.92 23.43 -16.49
CA ASN A 199 10.23 23.89 -17.84
C ASN A 199 9.06 23.66 -18.80
N CYS A 200 8.38 22.51 -18.71
CA CYS A 200 7.17 22.24 -19.51
C CYS A 200 6.08 23.29 -19.23
N ALA A 201 5.78 23.56 -17.97
CA ALA A 201 4.78 24.54 -17.56
C ALA A 201 5.16 25.99 -17.94
N ALA A 202 6.46 26.31 -18.04
CA ALA A 202 6.92 27.62 -18.47
C ALA A 202 6.79 27.82 -20.00
N ASN A 203 6.93 26.74 -20.77
CA ASN A 203 6.83 26.77 -22.23
C ASN A 203 5.37 26.78 -22.72
N ASP A 204 4.45 26.19 -21.96
CA ASP A 204 3.03 26.15 -22.29
C ASP A 204 2.19 26.39 -21.04
N GLN A 205 1.61 27.60 -20.96
CA GLN A 205 0.79 28.02 -19.82
C GLN A 205 -0.61 27.39 -19.81
N ASP A 206 -1.03 26.76 -20.92
CA ASP A 206 -2.31 26.08 -21.02
C ASP A 206 -2.24 24.64 -20.49
N LEU A 207 -1.03 24.10 -20.27
CA LEU A 207 -0.83 22.74 -19.74
C LEU A 207 -0.73 22.72 -18.21
N ILE A 208 -1.54 21.86 -17.58
CA ILE A 208 -1.38 21.47 -16.18
C ILE A 208 -0.64 20.13 -16.14
N VAL A 209 0.63 20.16 -15.77
CA VAL A 209 1.53 19.00 -15.76
C VAL A 209 1.84 18.49 -14.36
N SER A 210 1.55 19.27 -13.31
CA SER A 210 1.80 18.85 -11.93
C SER A 210 0.92 19.55 -10.89
N ASN A 211 0.78 18.94 -9.72
CA ASN A 211 0.12 19.54 -8.56
C ASN A 211 0.80 20.83 -8.09
N ARG A 212 2.06 21.09 -8.49
CA ARG A 212 2.75 22.35 -8.21
C ARG A 212 2.07 23.57 -8.85
N GLN A 213 1.27 23.38 -9.90
CA GLN A 213 0.48 24.46 -10.51
C GLN A 213 -0.86 24.71 -9.78
N GLY A 214 -1.21 23.87 -8.80
CA GLY A 214 -2.42 24.03 -8.00
C GLY A 214 -2.39 25.35 -7.20
N ARG A 215 -3.49 26.12 -7.26
CA ARG A 215 -3.61 27.42 -6.58
C ARG A 215 -3.31 27.34 -5.09
N SER A 216 -3.89 26.35 -4.40
CA SER A 216 -3.68 26.10 -2.97
C SER A 216 -2.20 25.92 -2.63
N ILE A 217 -1.47 25.20 -3.50
CA ILE A 217 -0.05 24.92 -3.32
C ILE A 217 0.76 26.18 -3.58
N ILE A 218 0.49 26.93 -4.65
CA ILE A 218 1.19 28.18 -4.97
C ILE A 218 1.01 29.22 -3.85
N SER A 219 -0.18 29.29 -3.26
CA SER A 219 -0.49 30.19 -2.14
C SER A 219 0.00 29.69 -0.78
N ASN A 220 0.54 28.48 -0.68
CA ASN A 220 0.98 27.92 0.59
C ASN A 220 2.21 28.70 1.13
N ILE A 221 2.10 29.19 2.37
CA ILE A 221 3.11 30.04 3.01
C ILE A 221 4.45 29.31 3.14
N SER A 222 4.44 28.05 3.59
CA SER A 222 5.65 27.24 3.73
C SER A 222 6.32 26.99 2.38
N ARG A 223 5.55 26.87 1.29
CA ARG A 223 6.12 26.79 -0.06
C ARG A 223 6.77 28.10 -0.50
N GLN A 224 6.13 29.24 -0.25
CA GLN A 224 6.66 30.55 -0.66
C GLN A 224 7.92 30.94 0.12
N ALA A 225 8.00 30.54 1.38
CA ALA A 225 9.13 30.84 2.24
C ALA A 225 10.40 30.02 1.93
N ASN A 226 10.27 28.86 1.27
CA ASN A 226 11.35 27.88 1.15
C ASN A 226 11.63 27.50 -0.31
N LYS A 227 12.92 27.35 -0.66
CA LYS A 227 13.34 26.96 -2.03
C LYS A 227 13.23 25.46 -2.27
N ASN A 228 13.61 24.65 -1.28
CA ASN A 228 13.66 23.19 -1.37
C ASN A 228 12.41 22.59 -0.76
N VAL A 229 11.34 22.51 -1.55
CA VAL A 229 10.03 22.05 -1.09
C VAL A 229 9.60 20.86 -1.93
N LEU A 230 9.22 19.77 -1.27
CA LEU A 230 8.57 18.61 -1.88
C LEU A 230 7.08 18.59 -1.50
N LEU A 231 6.25 18.06 -2.39
CA LEU A 231 4.82 17.94 -2.21
C LEU A 231 4.46 16.58 -1.63
N LEU A 232 3.79 16.58 -0.48
CA LEU A 232 3.32 15.40 0.22
C LEU A 232 1.82 15.22 0.00
N LYS A 233 1.47 14.16 -0.72
CA LYS A 233 0.09 13.75 -0.93
C LYS A 233 -0.29 12.68 0.07
N LEU A 234 -1.48 12.80 0.64
CA LEU A 234 -2.02 11.81 1.56
C LEU A 234 -3.10 10.98 0.87
N TYR A 235 -3.30 9.78 1.36
CA TYR A 235 -4.36 8.88 0.94
C TYR A 235 -4.95 8.17 2.14
N THR A 236 -6.26 7.92 2.15
CA THR A 236 -6.89 7.11 3.19
C THR A 236 -7.84 6.08 2.58
N ASP A 237 -7.79 4.88 3.12
CA ASP A 237 -8.59 3.74 2.69
C ASP A 237 -8.93 2.81 3.86
N GLY A 238 -10.01 2.05 3.69
CA GLY A 238 -10.48 1.06 4.64
C GLY A 238 -10.04 -0.35 4.25
N LEU A 239 -9.23 -1.00 5.08
CA LEU A 239 -8.80 -2.39 4.88
C LEU A 239 -9.64 -3.35 5.72
N SER A 240 -10.34 -4.27 5.07
CA SER A 240 -11.02 -5.39 5.73
C SER A 240 -10.10 -6.62 5.80
N ILE A 241 -9.75 -7.07 7.00
CA ILE A 241 -8.87 -8.23 7.23
C ILE A 241 -9.66 -9.55 7.22
N THR A 242 -10.97 -9.49 7.47
CA THR A 242 -11.85 -10.66 7.49
C THR A 242 -12.42 -10.97 6.11
N ASN A 243 -13.00 -12.17 5.97
CA ASN A 243 -13.71 -12.55 4.75
C ASN A 243 -14.78 -11.48 4.42
N PRO A 244 -14.70 -10.81 3.25
CA PRO A 244 -15.61 -9.71 2.90
C PRO A 244 -17.08 -10.15 2.79
N LEU A 245 -17.34 -11.46 2.69
CA LEU A 245 -18.68 -12.05 2.61
C LEU A 245 -19.22 -12.57 3.96
N GLY A 246 -18.42 -12.53 5.02
CA GLY A 246 -18.80 -13.06 6.35
C GLY A 246 -19.62 -12.08 7.19
N ALA A 247 -20.28 -12.59 8.23
CA ALA A 247 -21.06 -11.80 9.19
C ALA A 247 -20.21 -10.75 9.96
N GLU A 248 -18.89 -10.94 10.01
CA GLU A 248 -17.91 -10.10 10.72
C GLU A 248 -17.04 -9.26 9.76
N ARG A 249 -17.50 -9.01 8.53
CA ARG A 249 -16.72 -8.26 7.51
C ARG A 249 -16.23 -6.86 7.95
N ASP A 250 -16.96 -6.22 8.88
CA ASP A 250 -16.70 -4.85 9.33
C ASP A 250 -16.16 -4.77 10.78
N SER A 251 -16.14 -5.87 11.54
CA SER A 251 -15.74 -5.86 12.96
C SER A 251 -14.25 -5.59 13.17
N HIS A 252 -13.43 -5.98 12.19
CA HIS A 252 -11.98 -5.84 12.17
C HIS A 252 -11.50 -4.93 11.04
N LYS A 253 -12.38 -4.05 10.54
CA LYS A 253 -12.00 -3.06 9.53
C LYS A 253 -10.98 -2.07 10.10
N LEU A 254 -9.90 -1.87 9.38
CA LEU A 254 -8.88 -0.86 9.66
C LEU A 254 -9.08 0.35 8.76
N THR A 255 -8.80 1.52 9.30
CA THR A 255 -8.58 2.74 8.52
C THR A 255 -7.08 2.99 8.46
N CYS A 256 -6.55 3.09 7.26
CA CYS A 256 -5.14 3.28 6.99
C CYS A 256 -4.91 4.66 6.36
N PHE A 257 -3.88 5.37 6.82
CA PHE A 257 -3.43 6.63 6.25
C PHE A 257 -2.06 6.44 5.63
N TYR A 258 -1.97 6.80 4.35
CA TYR A 258 -0.80 6.66 3.51
C TYR A 258 -0.32 8.02 3.03
N TYR A 259 0.95 8.08 2.66
CA TYR A 259 1.58 9.23 2.03
C TYR A 259 2.35 8.81 0.78
N LEU A 260 2.52 9.76 -0.13
CA LEU A 260 3.40 9.65 -1.29
C LEU A 260 3.94 11.05 -1.64
N LEU A 261 5.11 11.09 -2.27
CA LEU A 261 5.63 12.35 -2.81
C LEU A 261 5.10 12.55 -4.23
N ASP A 262 4.38 13.64 -4.46
CA ASP A 262 3.85 13.98 -5.80
C ASP A 262 4.97 14.25 -6.81
N ASP A 263 6.14 14.68 -6.32
CA ASP A 263 7.28 15.07 -7.15
C ASP A 263 8.12 13.89 -7.65
N MET A 264 7.82 12.67 -7.21
CA MET A 264 8.48 11.49 -7.76
C MET A 264 8.15 11.32 -9.24
N PRO A 265 9.11 10.87 -10.07
CA PRO A 265 8.85 10.49 -11.45
C PRO A 265 7.68 9.49 -11.54
N ASP A 266 6.82 9.62 -12.54
CA ASP A 266 5.57 8.83 -12.65
C ASP A 266 5.80 7.32 -12.58
N ILE A 267 6.88 6.83 -13.21
CA ILE A 267 7.24 5.40 -13.21
C ILE A 267 7.50 4.91 -11.78
N VAL A 268 8.16 5.72 -10.95
CA VAL A 268 8.45 5.39 -9.55
C VAL A 268 7.19 5.56 -8.72
N ARG A 269 6.50 6.70 -8.85
CA ARG A 269 5.28 7.03 -8.11
C ARG A 269 4.14 6.04 -8.33
N SER A 270 4.11 5.35 -9.47
CA SER A 270 3.14 4.29 -9.78
C SER A 270 3.39 2.95 -9.05
N LYS A 271 4.56 2.77 -8.42
CA LYS A 271 4.90 1.54 -7.70
C LYS A 271 4.31 1.53 -6.30
N VAL A 272 3.83 0.37 -5.85
CA VAL A 272 3.31 0.16 -4.49
C VAL A 272 4.36 0.53 -3.43
N ASN A 273 5.64 0.23 -3.69
CA ASN A 273 6.76 0.53 -2.77
C ASN A 273 7.00 2.04 -2.56
N SER A 274 6.38 2.90 -3.39
CA SER A 274 6.46 4.37 -3.24
C SER A 274 5.31 4.95 -2.43
N ILE A 275 4.36 4.11 -1.98
CA ILE A 275 3.25 4.48 -1.12
C ILE A 275 3.61 4.09 0.31
N GLY A 276 3.90 5.07 1.16
CA GLY A 276 4.24 4.84 2.56
C GLY A 276 2.99 4.81 3.43
N LEU A 277 2.87 3.83 4.33
CA LEU A 277 1.89 3.89 5.41
C LEU A 277 2.46 4.77 6.54
N PHE A 278 1.66 5.69 7.08
CA PHE A 278 2.09 6.49 8.25
C PHE A 278 1.15 6.39 9.45
N CYS A 279 -0.07 5.85 9.30
CA CYS A 279 -0.93 5.57 10.44
C CYS A 279 -1.95 4.47 10.13
N MET A 280 -2.30 3.67 11.13
CA MET A 280 -3.44 2.75 11.08
C MET A 280 -4.18 2.67 12.41
N CYS A 281 -5.49 2.44 12.35
CA CYS A 281 -6.32 2.19 13.53
C CYS A 281 -7.56 1.39 13.15
N TYR A 282 -8.27 0.81 14.12
CA TYR A 282 -9.58 0.22 13.83
C TYR A 282 -10.59 1.32 13.47
N THR A 283 -11.30 1.13 12.36
CA THR A 283 -12.29 2.10 11.85
C THR A 283 -13.35 2.42 12.90
N LYS A 284 -13.78 1.42 13.70
CA LYS A 284 -14.76 1.62 14.78
C LYS A 284 -14.34 2.65 15.83
N HIS A 285 -13.04 2.85 16.05
CA HIS A 285 -12.54 3.84 17.00
C HIS A 285 -12.74 5.27 16.50
N LEU A 286 -12.81 5.47 15.17
CA LEU A 286 -13.04 6.79 14.56
C LEU A 286 -14.50 7.25 14.61
N ASN A 287 -15.42 6.43 15.15
CA ASN A 287 -16.79 6.86 15.43
C ASN A 287 -16.87 7.83 16.61
N ASP A 288 -15.87 7.82 17.50
CA ASP A 288 -15.76 8.75 18.63
C ASP A 288 -14.95 9.99 18.20
N GLN A 289 -15.55 11.18 18.32
CA GLN A 289 -14.92 12.44 17.96
C GLN A 289 -13.67 12.76 18.80
N ASN A 290 -13.61 12.29 20.05
CA ASN A 290 -12.42 12.45 20.88
C ASN A 290 -11.25 11.62 20.35
N ASN A 291 -11.51 10.39 19.90
CA ASN A 291 -10.50 9.56 19.26
C ASN A 291 -9.97 10.18 17.97
N VAL A 292 -10.88 10.70 17.13
CA VAL A 292 -10.52 11.43 15.92
C VAL A 292 -9.62 12.62 16.27
N LYS A 293 -10.00 13.41 17.28
CA LYS A 293 -9.22 14.57 17.72
C LYS A 293 -7.82 14.16 18.19
N ILE A 294 -7.69 13.18 19.10
CA ILE A 294 -6.40 12.70 19.61
C ILE A 294 -5.51 12.23 18.46
N LEU A 295 -6.06 11.43 17.54
CA LEU A 295 -5.30 10.90 16.42
C LEU A 295 -4.85 12.01 15.47
N MET A 296 -5.77 12.89 15.07
CA MET A 296 -5.47 13.98 14.13
C MET A 296 -4.51 15.00 14.74
N ASP A 297 -4.57 15.27 16.05
CA ASP A 297 -3.61 16.15 16.72
C ASP A 297 -2.16 15.63 16.53
N VAL A 298 -1.94 14.31 16.65
CA VAL A 298 -0.62 13.70 16.39
C VAL A 298 -0.22 13.83 14.92
N LEU A 299 -1.09 13.41 14.00
CA LEU A 299 -0.77 13.39 12.56
C LEU A 299 -0.57 14.79 11.99
N VAL A 300 -1.47 15.74 12.33
CA VAL A 300 -1.41 17.12 11.88
C VAL A 300 -0.19 17.84 12.45
N ASN A 301 0.17 17.59 13.72
CA ASN A 301 1.35 18.21 14.30
C ASN A 301 2.63 17.76 13.57
N ASP A 302 2.76 16.47 13.25
CA ASP A 302 3.93 15.98 12.51
C ASP A 302 3.99 16.55 11.09
N LEU A 303 2.86 16.56 10.37
CA LEU A 303 2.77 17.16 9.04
C LEU A 303 3.13 18.65 9.06
N ASN A 304 2.59 19.43 10.01
CA ASN A 304 2.92 20.84 10.17
C ASN A 304 4.39 21.06 10.53
N THR A 305 4.97 20.16 11.35
CA THR A 305 6.41 20.18 11.66
C THR A 305 7.25 19.98 10.41
N LEU A 306 6.87 19.06 9.52
CA LEU A 306 7.55 18.85 8.24
C LEU A 306 7.46 20.07 7.30
N GLN A 307 6.35 20.82 7.33
CA GLN A 307 6.23 22.04 6.52
C GLN A 307 7.02 23.23 7.09
N ASN A 308 7.11 23.33 8.42
CA ASN A 308 7.72 24.49 9.09
C ASN A 308 9.21 24.31 9.37
N GLU A 309 9.64 23.10 9.73
CA GLU A 309 11.02 22.80 10.12
C GLU A 309 11.79 22.06 9.04
N GLY A 310 11.11 21.23 8.25
CA GLY A 310 11.72 20.36 7.25
C GLY A 310 12.70 19.32 7.83
N ILE A 311 13.34 18.58 6.93
CA ILE A 311 14.32 17.53 7.23
C ILE A 311 15.67 17.93 6.66
N THR A 312 16.73 17.79 7.45
CA THR A 312 18.11 17.93 6.94
C THR A 312 18.55 16.59 6.33
N ILE A 313 18.86 16.60 5.04
CA ILE A 313 19.46 15.46 4.33
C ILE A 313 20.97 15.69 4.26
N ALA A 314 21.76 14.66 4.54
CA ALA A 314 23.22 14.77 4.62
C ALA A 314 23.88 15.04 3.26
N CYS A 315 23.33 14.48 2.18
CA CYS A 315 23.83 14.66 0.83
C CYS A 315 22.68 14.94 -0.15
N PRO A 316 22.59 16.13 -0.77
CA PRO A 316 23.39 17.34 -0.51
C PRO A 316 22.95 17.96 0.82
N SER A 317 23.88 18.35 1.70
CA SER A 317 23.59 18.96 3.01
C SER A 317 22.60 20.12 2.89
N SER A 318 21.31 19.80 2.99
CA SER A 318 20.23 20.69 2.60
C SER A 318 19.00 20.39 3.42
N ARG A 319 18.30 21.46 3.78
CA ARG A 319 16.99 21.37 4.41
C ARG A 319 15.95 21.21 3.30
N ILE A 320 15.15 20.16 3.40
CA ILE A 320 14.01 19.88 2.53
C ILE A 320 12.74 20.03 3.34
N TYR A 321 11.82 20.86 2.87
CA TYR A 321 10.51 21.08 3.47
C TYR A 321 9.44 20.28 2.73
N PHE A 322 8.36 19.92 3.41
CA PHE A 322 7.28 19.15 2.81
C PHE A 322 5.99 19.95 2.90
N VAL A 323 5.31 20.13 1.78
CA VAL A 323 4.04 20.85 1.74
C VAL A 323 2.94 19.87 1.36
N PHE A 324 1.91 19.83 2.20
CA PHE A 324 0.69 19.09 1.95
C PHE A 324 0.08 19.49 0.60
N SER A 325 -0.25 18.49 -0.22
CA SER A 325 -0.88 18.72 -1.52
C SER A 325 -2.39 18.47 -1.49
N THR A 326 -2.78 17.22 -1.29
CA THR A 326 -4.16 16.73 -1.33
C THR A 326 -4.33 15.48 -0.46
N ILE A 327 -5.56 15.19 -0.05
CA ILE A 327 -5.95 13.89 0.51
C ILE A 327 -6.85 13.20 -0.52
N CYS A 328 -6.36 12.13 -1.13
CA CYS A 328 -7.18 11.25 -1.95
C CYS A 328 -7.90 10.21 -1.07
N ALA A 329 -9.13 9.91 -1.40
CA ALA A 329 -9.95 8.91 -0.71
C ALA A 329 -11.15 8.56 -1.58
N ASP A 330 -11.76 7.40 -1.33
CA ASP A 330 -13.06 7.07 -1.90
C ASP A 330 -14.13 8.11 -1.46
N ASN A 331 -15.33 8.05 -2.05
CA ASN A 331 -16.35 9.05 -1.73
C ASN A 331 -16.78 9.04 -0.25
N LEU A 332 -16.82 7.87 0.39
CA LEU A 332 -17.28 7.76 1.78
C LEU A 332 -16.24 8.31 2.75
N ALA A 333 -14.99 7.91 2.60
CA ALA A 333 -13.86 8.38 3.38
C ALA A 333 -13.55 9.86 3.11
N ALA A 334 -13.65 10.35 1.87
CA ALA A 334 -13.51 11.78 1.59
C ALA A 334 -14.56 12.63 2.31
N HIS A 335 -15.81 12.16 2.36
CA HIS A 335 -16.87 12.82 3.13
C HIS A 335 -16.58 12.81 4.63
N GLU A 336 -16.07 11.69 5.14
CA GLU A 336 -15.70 11.55 6.54
C GLU A 336 -14.56 12.49 6.94
N VAL A 337 -13.45 12.47 6.18
CA VAL A 337 -12.30 13.37 6.36
C VAL A 337 -12.72 14.84 6.27
N GLY A 338 -13.61 15.16 5.33
CA GLY A 338 -14.08 16.52 5.10
C GLY A 338 -15.14 17.04 6.06
N GLY A 339 -15.64 16.22 7.00
CA GLY A 339 -16.71 16.61 7.92
C GLY A 339 -18.08 16.77 7.24
N PHE A 340 -18.28 16.13 6.10
CA PHE A 340 -19.54 16.15 5.35
C PHE A 340 -20.47 15.01 5.79
N GLN A 341 -21.75 15.11 5.44
CA GLN A 341 -22.70 14.00 5.60
C GLN A 341 -22.26 12.79 4.78
N LYS A 342 -22.45 11.59 5.35
CA LYS A 342 -22.15 10.31 4.68
C LYS A 342 -23.37 9.67 4.00
N THR A 343 -24.49 10.40 3.96
CA THR A 343 -25.73 9.99 3.28
C THR A 343 -25.77 10.57 1.88
N PHE A 344 -25.81 9.70 0.86
CA PHE A 344 -25.79 10.09 -0.56
C PHE A 344 -27.17 10.10 -1.22
N SER A 345 -28.21 9.76 -0.47
CA SER A 345 -29.59 9.62 -0.95
C SER A 345 -30.55 10.74 -0.48
N SER A 346 -30.02 11.81 0.12
CA SER A 346 -30.80 12.94 0.62
C SER A 346 -29.95 14.20 0.82
N GLY A 347 -30.58 15.37 0.96
CA GLY A 347 -29.90 16.63 1.28
C GLY A 347 -28.85 17.05 0.24
N SER A 348 -27.88 17.88 0.65
CA SER A 348 -26.74 18.27 -0.19
C SER A 348 -25.62 17.23 -0.05
N PHE A 349 -25.61 16.25 -0.95
CA PHE A 349 -24.72 15.08 -0.89
C PHE A 349 -23.36 15.28 -1.56
N CYS A 350 -23.17 16.37 -2.32
CA CYS A 350 -21.92 16.60 -3.04
C CYS A 350 -20.93 17.42 -2.19
N ARG A 351 -19.65 17.01 -2.15
CA ARG A 351 -18.56 17.78 -1.52
C ARG A 351 -18.02 18.91 -2.40
N HIS A 352 -18.35 18.94 -3.68
CA HIS A 352 -17.85 19.94 -4.63
C HIS A 352 -18.85 21.06 -4.92
N CYS A 353 -20.15 20.80 -4.77
CA CYS A 353 -21.21 21.77 -5.00
C CYS A 353 -22.37 21.66 -4.01
N TYR A 354 -23.31 22.60 -4.07
CA TYR A 354 -24.48 22.66 -3.20
C TYR A 354 -25.74 21.98 -3.75
N ILE A 355 -25.62 21.21 -4.84
CA ILE A 355 -26.77 20.49 -5.42
C ILE A 355 -27.42 19.58 -4.37
N THR A 356 -28.75 19.57 -4.36
CA THR A 356 -29.52 18.67 -3.48
C THR A 356 -29.85 17.38 -4.21
N TYR A 357 -30.11 16.33 -3.44
CA TYR A 357 -30.53 15.04 -3.99
C TYR A 357 -31.78 15.15 -4.87
N GLU A 358 -32.74 15.99 -4.48
CA GLU A 358 -33.94 16.29 -5.27
C GLU A 358 -33.60 16.83 -6.67
N HIS A 359 -32.58 17.69 -6.76
CA HIS A 359 -32.17 18.33 -8.00
C HIS A 359 -31.06 17.58 -8.76
N ARG A 360 -30.66 16.37 -8.33
CA ARG A 360 -29.50 15.63 -8.89
C ARG A 360 -29.57 15.31 -10.38
N LEU A 361 -30.77 15.32 -10.96
CA LEU A 361 -31.01 15.04 -12.38
C LEU A 361 -31.00 16.30 -13.25
N ILE A 362 -30.90 17.49 -12.64
CA ILE A 362 -30.79 18.74 -13.39
C ILE A 362 -29.40 18.78 -14.03
N PRO A 363 -29.29 19.00 -15.35
CA PRO A 363 -28.02 19.14 -16.02
C PRO A 363 -27.17 20.23 -15.36
N LEU A 364 -25.90 19.90 -15.08
CA LEU A 364 -24.94 20.88 -14.59
C LEU A 364 -24.51 21.77 -15.76
N THR A 365 -24.88 23.04 -15.65
CA THR A 365 -24.49 24.16 -16.50
C THR A 365 -23.77 25.18 -15.63
N ASP A 366 -23.12 26.18 -16.22
CA ASP A 366 -22.47 27.24 -15.45
C ASP A 366 -23.43 28.01 -14.52
N LEU A 367 -24.73 28.00 -14.83
CA LEU A 367 -25.78 28.61 -14.01
C LEU A 367 -26.29 27.69 -12.90
N SER A 368 -26.32 26.37 -13.11
CA SER A 368 -26.83 25.40 -12.13
C SER A 368 -25.75 24.80 -11.24
N PHE A 369 -24.48 24.87 -11.64
CA PHE A 369 -23.35 24.43 -10.83
C PHE A 369 -22.95 25.53 -9.83
N LEU A 370 -23.32 25.32 -8.57
CA LEU A 370 -22.94 26.18 -7.47
C LEU A 370 -21.79 25.54 -6.66
N PRO A 371 -20.51 25.86 -6.96
CA PRO A 371 -19.38 25.26 -6.27
C PRO A 371 -19.36 25.66 -4.80
N ARG A 372 -18.84 24.77 -3.95
CA ARG A 372 -18.50 25.12 -2.57
C ARG A 372 -17.28 26.04 -2.55
N THR A 373 -17.36 27.10 -1.77
CA THR A 373 -16.23 28.02 -1.54
C THR A 373 -15.81 27.95 -0.07
N LYS A 374 -14.54 28.24 0.23
CA LYS A 374 -14.02 28.30 1.61
C LYS A 374 -14.90 29.15 2.52
N LEU A 375 -15.10 30.41 2.12
CA LEU A 375 -15.89 31.38 2.86
C LEU A 375 -17.31 30.87 3.19
N LYS A 376 -18.03 30.32 2.21
CA LYS A 376 -19.39 29.81 2.45
C LYS A 376 -19.37 28.55 3.33
N HIS A 377 -18.39 27.67 3.14
CA HIS A 377 -18.21 26.50 3.98
C HIS A 377 -17.98 26.90 5.45
N ASP A 378 -17.06 27.83 5.71
CA ASP A 378 -16.68 28.28 7.05
C ASP A 378 -17.83 28.98 7.79
N ILE A 379 -18.64 29.77 7.07
CA ILE A 379 -19.85 30.40 7.63
C ILE A 379 -20.84 29.33 8.11
N VAL A 380 -21.11 28.32 7.27
CA VAL A 380 -22.05 27.25 7.61
C VAL A 380 -21.51 26.39 8.75
N LEU A 381 -20.22 26.04 8.72
CA LEU A 381 -19.57 25.29 9.78
C LEU A 381 -19.64 26.03 11.13
N SER A 382 -19.39 27.34 11.13
CA SER A 382 -19.51 28.18 12.33
C SER A 382 -20.93 28.19 12.90
N GLN A 383 -21.96 28.20 12.05
CA GLN A 383 -23.35 28.10 12.48
C GLN A 383 -23.64 26.75 13.15
N ILE A 384 -23.13 25.65 12.59
CA ILE A 384 -23.29 24.30 13.16
C ILE A 384 -22.65 24.24 14.55
N ILE A 385 -21.39 24.69 14.67
CA ILE A 385 -20.62 24.65 15.93
C ILE A 385 -21.29 25.52 16.99
N ASN A 386 -21.78 26.72 16.64
CA ASN A 386 -22.40 27.62 17.61
C ASN A 386 -23.80 27.15 18.07
N ASN A 387 -24.52 26.40 17.24
CA ASN A 387 -25.88 25.96 17.54
C ASN A 387 -25.95 24.66 18.35
N ASN A 388 -24.85 23.89 18.49
CA ASN A 388 -24.75 22.65 19.30
C ASN A 388 -25.85 21.60 19.08
N ASN A 389 -26.50 21.57 17.92
CA ASN A 389 -27.68 20.72 17.68
C ASN A 389 -27.40 19.46 16.84
N ASP A 390 -26.14 19.12 16.56
CA ASP A 390 -25.72 18.01 15.67
C ASP A 390 -26.40 18.01 14.27
N GLN A 391 -26.97 19.14 13.88
CA GLN A 391 -27.70 19.27 12.62
C GLN A 391 -26.74 19.39 11.45
N THR A 392 -27.02 18.61 10.41
CA THR A 392 -26.35 18.75 9.12
C THR A 392 -26.95 19.93 8.37
N ILE A 393 -26.13 20.93 8.03
CA ILE A 393 -26.55 22.10 7.25
C ILE A 393 -25.81 22.08 5.91
N GLN A 394 -26.58 22.10 4.81
CA GLN A 394 -26.02 22.06 3.45
C GLN A 394 -24.99 20.94 3.25
N GLY A 395 -25.22 19.78 3.86
CA GLY A 395 -24.35 18.60 3.77
C GLY A 395 -23.08 18.67 4.62
N ILE A 396 -22.86 19.74 5.40
CA ILE A 396 -21.77 19.86 6.37
C ILE A 396 -22.31 19.37 7.72
N LYS A 397 -21.53 18.52 8.40
CA LYS A 397 -21.92 17.92 9.68
C LYS A 397 -21.04 18.40 10.83
N CYS A 398 -19.73 18.47 10.61
CA CYS A 398 -18.76 18.78 11.66
C CYS A 398 -17.48 19.35 11.07
N ASN A 399 -16.54 19.66 11.94
CA ASN A 399 -15.17 19.93 11.56
C ASN A 399 -14.55 18.79 10.75
N SER A 400 -13.70 19.14 9.78
CA SER A 400 -12.88 18.18 9.05
C SER A 400 -11.74 17.64 9.91
N TRP A 401 -11.32 16.40 9.66
CA TRP A 401 -10.25 15.74 10.41
C TRP A 401 -8.92 16.51 10.41
N PHE A 402 -8.56 17.12 9.27
CA PHE A 402 -7.30 17.84 9.10
C PHE A 402 -7.47 19.37 9.15
N GLN A 403 -8.47 19.89 9.88
CA GLN A 403 -8.76 21.33 9.93
C GLN A 403 -7.57 22.22 10.32
N ASN A 404 -6.63 21.69 11.13
CA ASN A 404 -5.48 22.42 11.64
C ASN A 404 -4.21 22.21 10.78
N LEU A 405 -4.31 21.44 9.68
CA LEU A 405 -3.21 21.21 8.75
C LEU A 405 -3.03 22.44 7.85
N ILE A 406 -1.82 23.00 7.83
CA ILE A 406 -1.52 24.21 7.06
C ILE A 406 -1.68 23.92 5.56
N GLY A 407 -2.65 24.60 4.92
CA GLY A 407 -2.96 24.44 3.50
C GLY A 407 -4.10 23.46 3.20
N PHE A 408 -4.65 22.79 4.23
CA PHE A 408 -5.83 21.95 4.07
C PHE A 408 -7.12 22.78 4.13
N HIS A 409 -8.04 22.48 3.22
CA HIS A 409 -9.44 22.90 3.34
C HIS A 409 -10.33 21.86 2.66
N PRO A 410 -11.45 21.41 3.28
CA PRO A 410 -12.25 20.30 2.75
C PRO A 410 -12.83 20.55 1.35
N THR A 411 -13.04 21.81 0.94
CA THR A 411 -13.53 22.15 -0.41
C THR A 411 -12.46 22.21 -1.49
N GLU A 412 -11.18 22.17 -1.14
CA GLU A 412 -10.06 22.32 -2.10
C GLU A 412 -9.07 21.15 -2.05
N SER A 413 -9.01 20.43 -0.94
CA SER A 413 -7.97 19.43 -0.66
C SER A 413 -8.44 17.98 -0.85
N LEU A 414 -9.69 17.76 -1.24
CA LEU A 414 -10.33 16.44 -1.38
C LEU A 414 -10.76 16.15 -2.84
N PRO A 415 -9.81 15.93 -3.76
CA PRO A 415 -10.11 15.66 -5.16
C PRO A 415 -10.97 14.39 -5.35
N PRO A 416 -11.62 14.23 -6.51
CA PRO A 416 -12.18 12.95 -6.95
C PRO A 416 -11.13 11.83 -6.97
N ASP A 417 -11.55 10.61 -6.67
CA ASP A 417 -10.73 9.42 -6.84
C ASP A 417 -10.96 8.88 -8.24
N LEU A 418 -9.95 8.97 -9.11
CA LEU A 418 -10.06 8.52 -10.49
C LEU A 418 -10.33 7.01 -10.59
N MET A 419 -9.82 6.20 -9.67
CA MET A 419 -10.06 4.76 -9.69
C MET A 419 -11.54 4.50 -9.40
N HIS A 420 -12.03 4.92 -8.23
CA HIS A 420 -13.41 4.65 -7.82
C HIS A 420 -14.46 5.43 -8.63
N ASN A 421 -14.17 6.67 -9.04
CA ASN A 421 -15.15 7.50 -9.75
C ASN A 421 -15.14 7.27 -11.27
N VAL A 422 -13.97 7.06 -11.88
CA VAL A 422 -13.85 6.91 -13.34
C VAL A 422 -13.68 5.43 -13.71
N ALA A 423 -12.62 4.78 -13.26
CA ALA A 423 -12.29 3.42 -13.70
C ALA A 423 -13.32 2.37 -13.27
N GLU A 424 -13.81 2.44 -12.03
CA GLU A 424 -14.81 1.51 -11.48
C GLU A 424 -16.26 2.05 -11.58
N GLY A 425 -16.42 3.37 -11.63
CA GLY A 425 -17.72 4.03 -11.69
C GLY A 425 -18.17 4.33 -13.11
N LEU A 426 -17.69 5.46 -13.64
CA LEU A 426 -18.20 6.04 -14.88
C LEU A 426 -17.89 5.20 -16.13
N CYS A 427 -16.67 4.69 -16.28
CA CYS A 427 -16.24 3.95 -17.47
C CYS A 427 -17.07 2.68 -17.67
N PRO A 428 -17.25 1.79 -16.67
CA PRO A 428 -18.08 0.60 -16.83
C PRO A 428 -19.53 0.94 -17.19
N LEU A 429 -20.09 1.99 -16.59
CA LEU A 429 -21.45 2.44 -16.87
C LEU A 429 -21.60 2.91 -18.33
N ILE A 430 -20.74 3.84 -18.78
CA ILE A 430 -20.80 4.39 -20.14
C ILE A 430 -20.56 3.30 -21.17
N ILE A 431 -19.51 2.49 -21.00
CA ILE A 431 -19.17 1.41 -21.93
C ILE A 431 -20.33 0.41 -22.02
N SER A 432 -20.96 0.05 -20.90
CA SER A 432 -22.09 -0.88 -20.90
C SER A 432 -23.29 -0.34 -21.68
N VAL A 433 -23.62 0.95 -21.51
CA VAL A 433 -24.72 1.59 -22.24
C VAL A 433 -24.41 1.68 -23.73
N LEU A 434 -23.20 2.08 -24.11
CA LEU A 434 -22.78 2.17 -25.51
C LEU A 434 -22.81 0.82 -26.22
N LEU A 435 -22.28 -0.24 -25.57
CA LEU A 435 -22.32 -1.59 -26.12
C LEU A 435 -23.75 -2.11 -26.26
N LYS A 436 -24.63 -1.82 -25.29
CA LYS A 436 -26.05 -2.19 -25.37
C LYS A 436 -26.74 -1.51 -26.55
N GLU A 437 -26.54 -0.21 -26.72
CA GLU A 437 -27.12 0.56 -27.82
C GLU A 437 -26.60 0.07 -29.18
N ALA A 438 -25.30 -0.20 -29.29
CA ALA A 438 -24.70 -0.74 -30.51
C ALA A 438 -25.31 -2.10 -30.90
N VAL A 439 -25.65 -2.95 -29.91
CA VAL A 439 -26.36 -4.22 -30.17
C VAL A 439 -27.81 -3.97 -30.60
N GLN A 440 -28.52 -3.05 -29.96
CA GLN A 440 -29.90 -2.71 -30.33
C GLN A 440 -30.01 -2.13 -31.75
N GLN A 441 -28.99 -1.38 -32.18
CA GLN A 441 -28.89 -0.83 -33.53
C GLN A 441 -28.32 -1.84 -34.55
N ASN A 442 -28.05 -3.09 -34.16
CA ASN A 442 -27.43 -4.12 -35.00
C ASN A 442 -26.05 -3.72 -35.58
N ILE A 443 -25.33 -2.81 -34.91
CA ILE A 443 -23.95 -2.45 -35.26
C ILE A 443 -22.98 -3.57 -34.84
N LEU A 444 -23.29 -4.23 -33.71
CA LEU A 444 -22.53 -5.33 -33.12
C LEU A 444 -23.51 -6.40 -32.60
N THR A 445 -23.03 -7.63 -32.44
CA THR A 445 -23.75 -8.69 -31.70
C THR A 445 -23.03 -9.01 -30.40
N TYR A 446 -23.75 -9.58 -29.43
CA TYR A 446 -23.11 -10.06 -28.19
C TYR A 446 -22.02 -11.10 -28.44
N ALA A 447 -22.18 -11.95 -29.47
CA ALA A 447 -21.18 -12.94 -29.85
C ALA A 447 -19.89 -12.27 -30.37
N GLU A 448 -20.02 -11.20 -31.17
CA GLU A 448 -18.85 -10.44 -31.63
C GLU A 448 -18.14 -9.71 -30.48
N ILE A 449 -18.87 -9.19 -29.50
CA ILE A 449 -18.25 -8.57 -28.31
C ILE A 449 -17.47 -9.62 -27.53
N GLU A 450 -18.05 -10.79 -27.27
CA GLU A 450 -17.37 -11.89 -26.56
C GLU A 450 -16.14 -12.39 -27.33
N GLN A 451 -16.26 -12.55 -28.65
CA GLN A 451 -15.15 -12.93 -29.51
C GLN A 451 -14.03 -11.88 -29.50
N ARG A 452 -14.36 -10.58 -29.57
CA ARG A 452 -13.36 -9.50 -29.54
C ARG A 452 -12.68 -9.40 -28.19
N THR A 453 -13.43 -9.54 -27.10
CA THR A 453 -12.88 -9.53 -25.73
C THR A 453 -11.96 -10.73 -25.50
N SER A 454 -12.36 -11.94 -25.92
CA SER A 454 -11.52 -13.14 -25.77
C SER A 454 -10.24 -13.08 -26.60
N ASN A 455 -10.30 -12.47 -27.78
CA ASN A 455 -9.14 -12.27 -28.65
C ASN A 455 -8.32 -11.01 -28.32
N PHE A 456 -8.75 -10.19 -27.36
CA PHE A 456 -8.02 -9.00 -26.99
C PHE A 456 -6.71 -9.38 -26.29
N ASN A 457 -5.60 -8.81 -26.75
CA ASN A 457 -4.29 -9.07 -26.16
C ASN A 457 -4.11 -8.23 -24.90
N PHE A 458 -4.64 -8.72 -23.77
CA PHE A 458 -4.47 -8.09 -22.46
C PHE A 458 -2.99 -8.05 -22.06
N GLY A 459 -2.55 -6.92 -21.51
CA GLY A 459 -1.21 -6.81 -20.94
C GLY A 459 -1.03 -7.77 -19.77
N PHE A 460 0.24 -8.10 -19.47
CA PHE A 460 0.60 -9.04 -18.38
C PHE A 460 -0.10 -8.72 -17.05
N ASN A 461 -0.18 -7.43 -16.68
CA ASN A 461 -0.82 -6.98 -15.44
C ASN A 461 -2.35 -7.12 -15.44
N ASP A 462 -2.99 -7.22 -16.60
CA ASP A 462 -4.44 -7.24 -16.76
C ASP A 462 -5.00 -8.66 -16.97
N LEU A 463 -4.11 -9.66 -17.11
CA LEU A 463 -4.51 -11.05 -17.37
C LEU A 463 -5.39 -11.65 -16.28
N SER A 464 -5.21 -11.23 -15.03
CA SER A 464 -6.03 -11.63 -13.87
C SER A 464 -7.36 -10.85 -13.78
N ASN A 465 -7.48 -9.72 -14.48
CA ASN A 465 -8.63 -8.80 -14.40
C ASN A 465 -9.38 -8.70 -15.75
N LYS A 466 -9.45 -9.81 -16.49
CA LYS A 466 -10.21 -9.86 -17.74
C LYS A 466 -11.70 -9.60 -17.49
N PRO A 467 -12.40 -8.89 -18.40
CA PRO A 467 -13.84 -8.71 -18.26
C PRO A 467 -14.56 -10.06 -18.26
N PRO A 468 -15.62 -10.23 -17.45
CA PRO A 468 -16.41 -11.45 -17.48
C PRO A 468 -17.14 -11.61 -18.82
N PRO A 469 -17.52 -12.86 -19.20
CA PRO A 469 -18.33 -13.09 -20.39
C PRO A 469 -19.62 -12.29 -20.38
N VAL A 470 -20.00 -11.77 -21.56
CA VAL A 470 -21.14 -10.87 -21.71
C VAL A 470 -22.45 -11.67 -21.55
N LYS A 471 -23.06 -11.61 -20.37
CA LYS A 471 -24.37 -12.26 -20.13
C LYS A 471 -25.49 -11.43 -20.75
N LYS A 472 -26.36 -12.04 -21.57
CA LYS A 472 -27.57 -11.39 -22.16
C LYS A 472 -28.47 -10.67 -21.15
N LYS A 473 -28.40 -11.00 -19.86
CA LYS A 473 -29.16 -10.39 -18.76
C LYS A 473 -28.40 -9.32 -17.95
N ALA A 474 -27.12 -9.05 -18.24
CA ALA A 474 -26.27 -8.18 -17.42
C ALA A 474 -26.37 -6.67 -17.74
N PHE A 475 -27.23 -6.28 -18.68
CA PHE A 475 -27.42 -4.88 -19.08
C PHE A 475 -28.74 -4.26 -18.58
N ILE A 476 -29.28 -4.76 -17.46
CA ILE A 476 -30.48 -4.19 -16.81
C ILE A 476 -30.04 -3.32 -15.64
#